data_AF-W9EA26-F1
#
_entry.id   AF-W9EA26-F1
#
_cell.length_a   1.000
_cell.length_b   1.000
_cell.length_c   1.000
_cell.angle_alpha   90.00
_cell.angle_beta   90.00
_cell.angle_gamma   90.00
#
_symmetry.space_group_name_H-M   'P 1'
#
loop_
_entity.id
_entity.type
_entity.pdbx_description
1 polymer ?
#
loop_
_entity_poly.entity_id
_entity_poly.type
_entity_poly.pdbx_seq_one_letter_code
_entity_poly.pdbx_strand_id
1 'polypeptide(L)'
;MIHSIKINDFRIFKNISMNLGRYLTVISGKNALGKSTLLGMIGNTCELKASEGRPIIQKQFRTEFSEIFKGSEKFDLSGSNKYTVYFSDIKNPDKIVDYRTCRITWPTTKIKTTKGDIKYKKRFRVIPEKTVSKRKSSKKYSYPVLYLGLSRLYPIGESNEETLSVKNIKLEEDERIMFLTSYKEILSIVNDEEISIDCINIGETDRKKGIGISTTEYDSLTNSAGQDNIGQILLAVLSFYRLKRNNPDKYKGGLLLIDELEATLHPYAQSELLRHLIKYCKELDLQIVFTTHSLTILQLICEKTKYNKKDGNINDIELLYITKANGTLEIRQSIEYATMYNDLNIQSIKENPSKIIVYSEDDETRWFAQKLLNKYIHRLELVNITMGFSNLLKLNKADPKYFSNIIFIVDGDVRDEDIEKYKLPNINNIIKLPGGKRPEEILYLYLKDIPAEHELREQITKYNFTKEYFQTHSPEKEYKEKAKEREQYKKWFNEYLGILIEPYNVFDFWYKDNREDCDKFIQTFINIFNSIADRLLMQRID
;
A
#
# COMPACT_ATOMS: atom_id res chain seq x y z
N MET A 1 -11.08 -17.85 12.57
CA MET A 1 -10.95 -16.68 11.67
C MET A 1 -11.40 -17.03 10.26
N ILE A 2 -11.54 -16.03 9.39
CA ILE A 2 -11.74 -16.22 7.95
C ILE A 2 -10.38 -16.32 7.28
N HIS A 3 -10.19 -17.39 6.52
CA HIS A 3 -8.96 -17.69 5.81
C HIS A 3 -8.91 -17.00 4.45
N SER A 4 -9.92 -17.27 3.62
CA SER A 4 -9.98 -16.78 2.25
C SER A 4 -11.43 -16.74 1.76
N ILE A 5 -11.63 -16.05 0.64
CA ILE A 5 -12.88 -16.03 -0.08
C ILE A 5 -12.64 -16.29 -1.57
N LYS A 6 -13.45 -17.17 -2.14
CA LYS A 6 -13.49 -17.47 -3.58
C LYS A 6 -14.85 -17.03 -4.13
N ILE A 7 -14.86 -16.08 -5.04
CA ILE A 7 -16.05 -15.51 -5.66
C ILE A 7 -16.12 -16.00 -7.10
N ASN A 8 -17.10 -16.84 -7.41
CA ASN A 8 -17.29 -17.33 -8.78
C ASN A 8 -18.03 -16.29 -9.60
N ASP A 9 -19.17 -15.82 -9.09
CA ASP A 9 -19.97 -14.80 -9.73
C ASP A 9 -20.86 -14.10 -8.70
N PHE A 10 -20.51 -12.86 -8.36
CA PHE A 10 -21.42 -11.98 -7.62
C PHE A 10 -21.13 -10.51 -7.91
N ARG A 11 -22.13 -9.81 -8.46
CA ARG A 11 -22.03 -8.40 -8.86
C ARG A 11 -20.81 -8.17 -9.78
N ILE A 12 -19.91 -7.27 -9.39
CA ILE A 12 -18.71 -6.91 -10.16
C ILE A 12 -17.63 -8.01 -10.11
N PHE A 13 -17.69 -8.93 -9.14
CA PHE A 13 -16.68 -9.96 -8.95
C PHE A 13 -16.97 -11.20 -9.80
N LYS A 14 -16.00 -11.60 -10.61
CA LYS A 14 -16.05 -12.79 -11.48
C LYS A 14 -14.76 -13.58 -11.34
N ASN A 15 -14.86 -14.83 -10.86
CA ASN A 15 -13.75 -15.77 -10.69
C ASN A 15 -12.53 -15.19 -9.93
N ILE A 16 -12.78 -14.54 -8.80
CA ILE A 16 -11.74 -13.91 -7.98
C ILE A 16 -11.53 -14.75 -6.72
N SER A 17 -10.27 -14.89 -6.30
CA SER A 17 -9.88 -15.49 -5.03
C SER A 17 -8.94 -14.55 -4.29
N MET A 18 -9.07 -14.47 -2.98
CA MET A 18 -8.16 -13.67 -2.14
C MET A 18 -8.05 -14.27 -0.74
N ASN A 19 -6.85 -14.16 -0.18
CA ASN A 19 -6.56 -14.52 1.21
C ASN A 19 -6.77 -13.31 2.11
N LEU A 20 -7.19 -13.56 3.35
CA LEU A 20 -7.30 -12.55 4.39
C LEU A 20 -6.15 -12.69 5.37
N GLY A 21 -5.70 -11.55 5.90
CA GLY A 21 -4.69 -11.53 6.96
C GLY A 21 -5.24 -12.12 8.25
N ARG A 22 -4.37 -12.79 9.01
CA ARG A 22 -4.70 -13.43 10.29
C ARG A 22 -5.34 -12.45 11.27
N TYR A 23 -4.78 -11.26 11.37
CA TYR A 23 -5.22 -10.20 12.29
C TYR A 23 -5.91 -9.06 11.55
N LEU A 24 -5.29 -8.56 10.48
CA LEU A 24 -5.77 -7.36 9.81
C LEU A 24 -5.83 -7.56 8.29
N THR A 25 -6.94 -7.15 7.67
CA THR A 25 -7.05 -7.04 6.21
C THR A 25 -7.55 -5.66 5.84
N VAL A 26 -6.78 -4.96 5.00
CA VAL A 26 -7.09 -3.63 4.50
C VAL A 26 -7.53 -3.74 3.05
N ILE A 27 -8.72 -3.25 2.72
CA ILE A 27 -9.27 -3.26 1.37
C ILE A 27 -9.30 -1.83 0.84
N SER A 28 -8.60 -1.56 -0.25
CA SER A 28 -8.54 -0.23 -0.86
C SER A 28 -8.71 -0.26 -2.38
N GLY A 29 -8.75 0.91 -2.99
CA GLY A 29 -9.07 1.11 -4.41
C GLY A 29 -10.23 2.08 -4.60
N LYS A 30 -10.44 2.53 -5.84
CA LYS A 30 -11.46 3.54 -6.20
C LYS A 30 -12.90 3.18 -5.78
N ASN A 31 -13.78 4.18 -5.83
CA ASN A 31 -15.21 4.01 -5.59
C ASN A 31 -15.85 3.05 -6.58
N ALA A 32 -16.98 2.46 -6.20
CA ALA A 32 -17.76 1.52 -7.00
C ALA A 32 -17.06 0.20 -7.38
N LEU A 33 -15.94 -0.17 -6.73
CA LEU A 33 -15.22 -1.44 -6.96
C LEU A 33 -15.65 -2.60 -6.04
N GLY A 34 -16.77 -2.46 -5.32
CA GLY A 34 -17.33 -3.56 -4.53
C GLY A 34 -16.66 -3.82 -3.17
N LYS A 35 -15.81 -2.91 -2.67
CA LYS A 35 -15.13 -3.03 -1.36
C LYS A 35 -16.09 -3.32 -0.20
N SER A 36 -17.13 -2.51 -0.04
CA SER A 36 -18.16 -2.71 0.99
C SER A 36 -18.97 -3.99 0.75
N THR A 37 -19.23 -4.34 -0.51
CA THR A 37 -19.90 -5.61 -0.87
C THR A 37 -19.08 -6.80 -0.38
N LEU A 38 -17.76 -6.77 -0.49
CA LEU A 38 -16.87 -7.80 0.01
C LEU A 38 -16.97 -7.97 1.54
N LEU A 39 -16.99 -6.86 2.30
CA LEU A 39 -17.26 -6.92 3.75
C LEU A 39 -18.60 -7.60 4.04
N GLY A 40 -19.68 -7.21 3.35
CA GLY A 40 -20.99 -7.81 3.52
C GLY A 40 -21.03 -9.30 3.20
N MET A 41 -20.35 -9.74 2.15
CA MET A 41 -20.26 -11.16 1.77
C MET A 41 -19.62 -11.98 2.89
N ILE A 42 -18.48 -11.50 3.39
CA ILE A 42 -17.69 -12.14 4.45
C ILE A 42 -18.53 -12.19 5.74
N GLY A 43 -19.05 -11.05 6.20
CA GLY A 43 -19.81 -10.97 7.45
C GLY A 43 -21.09 -11.82 7.44
N ASN A 44 -21.78 -11.89 6.30
CA ASN A 44 -23.02 -12.65 6.18
C ASN A 44 -22.87 -14.16 6.47
N THR A 45 -21.64 -14.68 6.47
CA THR A 45 -21.37 -16.10 6.75
C THR A 45 -21.24 -16.44 8.24
N CYS A 46 -21.18 -15.45 9.12
CA CYS A 46 -20.93 -15.62 10.56
C CYS A 46 -22.12 -15.17 11.41
N GLU A 47 -22.33 -15.86 12.53
CA GLU A 47 -23.15 -15.39 13.65
C GLU A 47 -22.74 -16.07 14.96
N LEU A 48 -23.00 -15.41 16.08
CA LEU A 48 -23.01 -16.04 17.41
C LEU A 48 -24.40 -15.82 18.03
N LYS A 49 -24.96 -16.88 18.64
CA LYS A 49 -26.29 -16.78 19.24
C LYS A 49 -26.28 -15.86 20.45
N ALA A 50 -27.36 -15.12 20.66
CA ALA A 50 -27.50 -14.20 21.79
C ALA A 50 -27.40 -14.88 23.17
N SER A 51 -27.63 -16.20 23.26
CA SER A 51 -27.44 -17.03 24.46
C SER A 51 -25.98 -17.30 24.79
N GLU A 52 -25.09 -17.19 23.80
CA GLU A 52 -23.64 -17.40 23.97
C GLU A 52 -22.91 -16.08 24.25
N GLY A 53 -23.52 -14.95 23.91
CA GLY A 53 -23.03 -13.62 24.23
C GLY A 53 -23.73 -12.52 23.42
N ARG A 54 -23.67 -11.28 23.92
CA ARG A 54 -24.23 -10.10 23.26
C ARG A 54 -23.19 -8.98 23.21
N PRO A 55 -23.13 -8.21 22.11
CA PRO A 55 -22.29 -7.03 22.04
C PRO A 55 -22.90 -5.88 22.85
N ILE A 56 -22.09 -4.85 23.11
CA ILE A 56 -22.46 -3.72 23.97
C ILE A 56 -23.59 -2.88 23.32
N ILE A 57 -23.44 -2.55 22.02
CA ILE A 57 -24.35 -1.65 21.30
C ILE A 57 -25.37 -2.42 20.43
N GLN A 58 -24.88 -3.41 19.66
CA GLN A 58 -25.70 -4.13 18.70
C GLN A 58 -26.57 -5.21 19.40
N LYS A 59 -27.61 -5.70 18.74
CA LYS A 59 -28.51 -6.70 19.36
C LYS A 59 -27.87 -8.10 19.45
N GLN A 60 -26.98 -8.41 18.52
CA GLN A 60 -26.36 -9.74 18.38
C GLN A 60 -25.05 -9.61 17.60
N PHE A 61 -24.10 -10.50 17.88
CA PHE A 61 -22.92 -10.72 17.03
C PHE A 61 -23.33 -11.44 15.74
N ARG A 62 -23.92 -10.70 14.79
CA ARG A 62 -24.40 -11.23 13.52
C ARG A 62 -24.34 -10.14 12.46
N THR A 63 -24.10 -10.57 11.23
CA THR A 63 -24.22 -9.69 10.06
C THR A 63 -25.17 -10.32 9.04
N GLU A 64 -26.07 -9.52 8.49
CA GLU A 64 -26.97 -9.91 7.41
C GLU A 64 -26.71 -9.06 6.17
N PHE A 65 -26.44 -9.69 5.03
CA PHE A 65 -26.16 -8.96 3.80
C PHE A 65 -27.30 -8.01 3.43
N SER A 66 -28.56 -8.46 3.61
CA SER A 66 -29.76 -7.67 3.31
C SER A 66 -29.98 -6.48 4.25
N GLU A 67 -29.28 -6.44 5.39
CA GLU A 67 -29.33 -5.31 6.31
C GLU A 67 -28.35 -4.21 5.90
N ILE A 68 -27.23 -4.61 5.29
CA ILE A 68 -26.20 -3.69 4.79
C ILE A 68 -26.55 -3.17 3.39
N PHE A 69 -26.95 -4.07 2.48
CA PHE A 69 -27.18 -3.75 1.08
C PHE A 69 -28.58 -4.13 0.61
N LYS A 70 -29.17 -3.26 -0.21
CA LYS A 70 -30.33 -3.62 -1.02
C LYS A 70 -29.89 -4.56 -2.15
N GLY A 71 -30.73 -5.54 -2.46
CA GLY A 71 -30.59 -6.36 -3.66
C GLY A 71 -31.32 -5.76 -4.84
N SER A 72 -30.92 -6.12 -6.05
CA SER A 72 -31.61 -5.81 -7.30
C SER A 72 -32.03 -7.09 -8.01
N GLU A 73 -33.33 -7.31 -8.25
CA GLU A 73 -33.79 -8.51 -8.97
C GLU A 73 -33.22 -8.59 -10.40
N LYS A 74 -32.88 -7.43 -11.00
CA LYS A 74 -32.30 -7.36 -12.34
C LYS A 74 -30.83 -7.82 -12.38
N PHE A 75 -30.06 -7.54 -11.33
CA PHE A 75 -28.60 -7.72 -11.34
C PHE A 75 -28.12 -8.79 -10.35
N ASP A 76 -28.85 -9.03 -9.26
CA ASP A 76 -28.54 -10.03 -8.24
C ASP A 76 -29.41 -11.29 -8.46
N LEU A 77 -29.23 -11.95 -9.61
CA LEU A 77 -30.01 -13.13 -10.00
C LEU A 77 -29.84 -14.29 -9.00
N SER A 78 -30.95 -15.01 -8.74
CA SER A 78 -30.91 -16.24 -7.94
C SER A 78 -29.93 -17.25 -8.53
N GLY A 79 -29.23 -17.98 -7.66
CA GLY A 79 -28.30 -19.01 -8.09
C GLY A 79 -27.46 -19.56 -6.96
N SER A 80 -27.02 -20.81 -7.10
CA SER A 80 -26.12 -21.49 -6.18
C SER A 80 -24.65 -21.13 -6.44
N ASN A 81 -23.79 -21.41 -5.45
CA ASN A 81 -22.33 -21.33 -5.59
C ASN A 81 -21.83 -19.97 -6.11
N LYS A 82 -22.39 -18.87 -5.59
CA LYS A 82 -22.02 -17.51 -5.98
C LYS A 82 -20.63 -17.15 -5.44
N TYR A 83 -20.36 -17.52 -4.20
CA TYR A 83 -19.04 -17.42 -3.57
C TYR A 83 -18.92 -18.45 -2.42
N THR A 84 -17.69 -18.73 -2.00
CA THR A 84 -17.38 -19.58 -0.85
C THR A 84 -16.39 -18.86 0.06
N VAL A 85 -16.69 -18.85 1.36
CA VAL A 85 -15.79 -18.35 2.42
C VAL A 85 -15.19 -19.54 3.15
N TYR A 86 -13.88 -19.55 3.32
CA TYR A 86 -13.13 -20.58 4.04
C TYR A 86 -12.69 -20.07 5.41
N PHE A 87 -12.66 -20.96 6.39
CA PHE A 87 -12.35 -20.66 7.78
C PHE A 87 -11.17 -21.49 8.25
N SER A 88 -10.33 -20.90 9.11
CA SER A 88 -9.22 -21.55 9.79
C SER A 88 -9.20 -21.20 11.27
N ASP A 89 -8.41 -21.94 12.04
CA ASP A 89 -8.09 -21.57 13.42
C ASP A 89 -7.08 -20.43 13.40
N ILE A 90 -7.32 -19.38 14.20
CA ILE A 90 -6.37 -18.25 14.29
C ILE A 90 -5.01 -18.68 14.85
N LYS A 91 -4.93 -19.79 15.59
CA LYS A 91 -3.66 -20.37 16.08
C LYS A 91 -2.97 -21.25 15.04
N ASN A 92 -3.70 -21.74 14.03
CA ASN A 92 -3.17 -22.52 12.92
C ASN A 92 -3.74 -21.98 11.60
N PRO A 93 -3.25 -20.80 11.16
CA PRO A 93 -3.94 -20.01 10.16
C PRO A 93 -3.96 -20.67 8.78
N ASP A 94 -2.95 -21.47 8.44
CA ASP A 94 -2.81 -22.10 7.12
C ASP A 94 -3.68 -23.36 6.93
N LYS A 95 -4.32 -23.85 8.00
CA LYS A 95 -5.18 -25.05 7.95
C LYS A 95 -6.66 -24.67 7.88
N ILE A 96 -7.28 -24.93 6.73
CA ILE A 96 -8.74 -24.80 6.57
C ILE A 96 -9.45 -25.83 7.44
N VAL A 97 -10.41 -25.37 8.26
CA VAL A 97 -11.22 -26.20 9.17
C VAL A 97 -12.71 -26.20 8.83
N ASP A 98 -13.21 -25.18 8.13
CA ASP A 98 -14.61 -25.09 7.71
C ASP A 98 -14.77 -24.22 6.44
N TYR A 99 -15.94 -24.26 5.82
CA TYR A 99 -16.32 -23.39 4.70
C TYR A 99 -17.83 -23.11 4.68
N ARG A 100 -18.23 -22.04 4.00
CA ARG A 100 -19.63 -21.74 3.66
C ARG A 100 -19.72 -21.32 2.20
N THR A 101 -20.49 -22.07 1.41
CA THR A 101 -20.82 -21.73 0.03
C THR A 101 -22.15 -20.98 0.02
N CYS A 102 -22.17 -19.79 -0.56
CA CYS A 102 -23.31 -18.89 -0.53
C CYS A 102 -24.11 -18.94 -1.83
N ARG A 103 -25.44 -18.90 -1.69
CA ARG A 103 -26.39 -18.77 -2.78
C ARG A 103 -27.25 -17.52 -2.63
N ILE A 104 -27.80 -17.05 -3.74
CA ILE A 104 -28.75 -15.93 -3.79
C ILE A 104 -30.15 -16.44 -4.02
N THR A 105 -31.11 -15.85 -3.32
CA THR A 105 -32.54 -16.16 -3.47
C THR A 105 -33.41 -14.92 -3.31
N TRP A 106 -34.59 -14.97 -3.92
CA TRP A 106 -35.64 -13.95 -3.81
C TRP A 106 -36.96 -14.55 -3.31
N PRO A 107 -37.02 -15.09 -2.08
CA PRO A 107 -38.25 -15.64 -1.53
C PRO A 107 -39.34 -14.57 -1.38
N THR A 108 -40.57 -14.94 -1.71
CA THR A 108 -41.76 -14.12 -1.49
C THR A 108 -42.22 -14.28 -0.05
N THR A 109 -42.32 -13.17 0.69
CA THR A 109 -42.79 -13.14 2.08
C THR A 109 -44.16 -12.47 2.15
N LYS A 110 -45.07 -13.02 2.95
CA LYS A 110 -46.34 -12.38 3.30
C LYS A 110 -46.09 -11.26 4.31
N ILE A 111 -46.57 -10.07 4.04
CA ILE A 111 -46.52 -8.90 4.92
C ILE A 111 -47.97 -8.46 5.17
N LYS A 112 -48.37 -8.35 6.43
CA LYS A 112 -49.63 -7.71 6.80
C LYS A 112 -49.41 -6.20 6.84
N THR A 113 -50.24 -5.43 6.14
CA THR A 113 -50.23 -3.97 6.24
C THR A 113 -50.88 -3.52 7.54
N THR A 114 -50.65 -2.26 7.93
CA THR A 114 -51.29 -1.62 9.09
C THR A 114 -52.82 -1.59 8.99
N LYS A 115 -53.37 -1.75 7.77
CA LYS A 115 -54.81 -1.83 7.49
C LYS A 115 -55.35 -3.27 7.46
N GLY A 116 -54.50 -4.28 7.70
CA GLY A 116 -54.89 -5.69 7.73
C GLY A 116 -54.75 -6.44 6.40
N ASP A 117 -54.43 -5.76 5.29
CA ASP A 117 -54.28 -6.38 3.97
C ASP A 117 -53.03 -7.27 3.88
N ILE A 118 -53.11 -8.36 3.13
CA ILE A 118 -51.97 -9.25 2.86
C ILE A 118 -51.27 -8.77 1.58
N LYS A 119 -50.03 -8.29 1.73
CA LYS A 119 -49.15 -7.96 0.61
C LYS A 119 -48.01 -8.96 0.50
N TYR A 120 -47.70 -9.39 -0.72
CA TYR A 120 -46.55 -10.25 -1.00
C TYR A 120 -45.35 -9.40 -1.40
N LYS A 121 -44.22 -9.57 -0.72
CA LYS A 121 -42.97 -8.85 -1.03
C LYS A 121 -41.84 -9.84 -1.19
N LYS A 122 -41.15 -9.79 -2.33
CA LYS A 122 -39.89 -10.51 -2.52
C LYS A 122 -38.81 -9.88 -1.64
N ARG A 123 -38.03 -10.72 -0.98
CA ARG A 123 -36.92 -10.30 -0.12
C ARG A 123 -35.62 -10.89 -0.65
N PHE A 124 -34.65 -10.02 -0.91
CA PHE A 124 -33.29 -10.44 -1.23
C PHE A 124 -32.66 -11.18 -0.04
N ARG A 125 -32.10 -12.37 -0.28
CA ARG A 125 -31.36 -13.13 0.71
C ARG A 125 -30.11 -13.76 0.13
N VAL A 126 -29.01 -13.64 0.87
CA VAL A 126 -27.77 -14.36 0.64
C VAL A 126 -27.67 -15.44 1.71
N ILE A 127 -27.75 -16.71 1.29
CA ILE A 127 -27.87 -17.86 2.20
C ILE A 127 -26.55 -18.62 2.19
N PRO A 128 -25.82 -18.69 3.31
CA PRO A 128 -24.64 -19.55 3.45
C PRO A 128 -25.08 -21.00 3.66
N GLU A 129 -24.38 -21.91 3.00
CA GLU A 129 -24.66 -23.34 3.03
C GLU A 129 -23.37 -24.14 3.25
N LYS A 130 -23.50 -25.26 3.96
CA LYS A 130 -22.47 -26.29 4.08
C LYS A 130 -23.06 -27.63 3.67
N THR A 131 -22.30 -28.43 2.94
CA THR A 131 -22.68 -29.81 2.60
C THR A 131 -21.83 -30.77 3.42
N VAL A 132 -22.46 -31.61 4.23
CA VAL A 132 -21.80 -32.67 5.01
C VAL A 132 -22.52 -33.98 4.71
N SER A 133 -21.78 -34.99 4.25
CA SER A 133 -22.33 -36.33 3.95
C SER A 133 -23.61 -36.29 3.10
N LYS A 134 -23.58 -35.51 2.00
CA LYS A 134 -24.71 -35.26 1.06
C LYS A 134 -25.93 -34.52 1.64
N ARG A 135 -25.92 -34.12 2.92
CA ARG A 135 -26.96 -33.26 3.53
C ARG A 135 -26.54 -31.80 3.50
N LYS A 136 -27.43 -30.93 3.03
CA LYS A 136 -27.21 -29.47 3.01
C LYS A 136 -27.74 -28.85 4.30
N SER A 137 -26.93 -28.00 4.93
CA SER A 137 -27.31 -27.17 6.07
C SER A 137 -27.14 -25.70 5.69
N SER A 138 -28.19 -24.90 5.86
CA SER A 138 -28.16 -23.44 5.62
C SER A 138 -27.73 -22.64 6.86
N LYS A 139 -26.86 -23.21 7.70
CA LYS A 139 -26.41 -22.59 8.95
C LYS A 139 -25.17 -21.73 8.71
N LYS A 140 -25.12 -20.56 9.35
CA LYS A 140 -23.90 -19.73 9.42
C LYS A 140 -22.79 -20.44 10.21
N TYR A 141 -21.57 -19.96 10.06
CA TYR A 141 -20.47 -20.36 10.92
C TYR A 141 -20.63 -19.72 12.29
N SER A 142 -20.48 -20.52 13.36
CA SER A 142 -20.67 -20.08 14.74
C SER A 142 -19.45 -19.29 15.17
N TYR A 143 -19.47 -17.98 14.93
CA TYR A 143 -18.33 -17.09 15.11
C TYR A 143 -18.83 -15.66 15.30
N PRO A 144 -18.40 -14.95 16.36
CA PRO A 144 -18.91 -13.62 16.64
C PRO A 144 -18.44 -12.64 15.57
N VAL A 145 -19.38 -11.90 14.99
CA VAL A 145 -19.12 -10.89 13.97
C VAL A 145 -19.85 -9.59 14.27
N LEU A 146 -19.19 -8.45 14.07
CA LEU A 146 -19.81 -7.13 14.05
C LEU A 146 -19.45 -6.43 12.74
N TYR A 147 -20.43 -5.71 12.18
CA TYR A 147 -20.23 -4.84 11.03
C TYR A 147 -20.56 -3.40 11.41
N LEU A 148 -19.63 -2.50 11.11
CA LEU A 148 -19.73 -1.05 11.29
C LEU A 148 -19.80 -0.42 9.89
N GLY A 149 -21.01 -0.10 9.43
CA GLY A 149 -21.24 0.59 8.17
C GLY A 149 -21.29 2.10 8.32
N LEU A 150 -21.57 2.82 7.23
CA LEU A 150 -21.61 4.29 7.20
C LEU A 150 -22.75 4.90 8.02
N SER A 151 -23.79 4.12 8.39
CA SER A 151 -24.88 4.61 9.22
C SER A 151 -24.43 5.07 10.61
N ARG A 152 -23.22 4.66 11.04
CA ARG A 152 -22.58 5.12 12.28
C ARG A 152 -22.12 6.57 12.23
N LEU A 153 -21.91 7.13 11.04
CA LEU A 153 -21.40 8.49 10.83
C LEU A 153 -22.54 9.51 10.71
N TYR A 154 -23.78 9.10 11.00
CA TYR A 154 -24.92 10.00 10.91
C TYR A 154 -24.81 11.06 12.02
N PRO A 155 -24.68 12.35 11.68
CA PRO A 155 -24.39 13.39 12.67
C PRO A 155 -25.55 13.55 13.66
N ILE A 156 -25.22 13.53 14.95
CA ILE A 156 -26.20 13.68 16.04
C ILE A 156 -26.92 15.03 15.93
N GLY A 157 -26.20 16.11 15.62
CA GLY A 157 -26.77 17.47 15.50
C GLY A 157 -27.76 17.69 14.34
N GLU A 158 -27.80 16.79 13.33
CA GLU A 158 -28.80 16.86 12.24
C GLU A 158 -30.06 16.02 12.54
N SER A 159 -30.19 15.53 13.78
CA SER A 159 -31.28 14.67 14.21
C SER A 159 -32.34 15.48 14.94
N ASN A 160 -33.61 15.16 14.70
CA ASN A 160 -34.71 15.78 15.45
C ASN A 160 -34.58 15.38 16.93
N GLU A 161 -34.47 16.37 17.83
CA GLU A 161 -34.33 16.16 19.29
C GLU A 161 -35.43 15.25 19.86
N GLU A 162 -36.66 15.39 19.36
CA GLU A 162 -37.82 14.56 19.76
C GLU A 162 -37.63 13.06 19.47
N THR A 163 -36.69 12.70 18.60
CA THR A 163 -36.42 11.30 18.20
C THR A 163 -35.15 10.72 18.83
N LEU A 164 -34.47 11.49 19.69
CA LEU A 164 -33.28 11.06 20.40
C LEU A 164 -33.67 10.33 21.69
N SER A 165 -33.10 9.14 21.90
CA SER A 165 -33.19 8.47 23.20
C SER A 165 -31.79 8.15 23.70
N VAL A 166 -31.44 8.67 24.87
CA VAL A 166 -30.16 8.41 25.54
C VAL A 166 -30.30 7.18 26.44
N LYS A 167 -29.35 6.25 26.32
CA LYS A 167 -29.24 5.07 27.18
C LYS A 167 -27.81 4.95 27.68
N ASN A 168 -27.63 5.00 29.00
CA ASN A 168 -26.30 4.88 29.60
C ASN A 168 -25.71 3.49 29.30
N ILE A 169 -24.46 3.49 28.86
CA ILE A 169 -23.73 2.24 28.61
C ILE A 169 -23.08 1.81 29.92
N LYS A 170 -23.46 0.63 30.41
CA LYS A 170 -22.78 0.03 31.56
C LYS A 170 -21.50 -0.66 31.10
N LEU A 171 -20.38 -0.07 31.46
CA LEU A 171 -19.04 -0.64 31.34
C LEU A 171 -18.54 -1.03 32.74
N GLU A 172 -17.88 -2.17 32.83
CA GLU A 172 -17.10 -2.52 34.02
C GLU A 172 -15.83 -1.64 34.10
N GLU A 173 -15.21 -1.56 35.28
CA GLU A 173 -14.06 -0.66 35.50
C GLU A 173 -12.89 -0.90 34.54
N ASP A 174 -12.53 -2.16 34.29
CA ASP A 174 -11.48 -2.53 33.34
C ASP A 174 -11.83 -2.17 31.89
N GLU A 175 -13.09 -2.34 31.50
CA GLU A 175 -13.60 -1.92 30.18
C GLU A 175 -13.56 -0.40 30.03
N ARG A 176 -13.91 0.33 31.09
CA ARG A 176 -13.87 1.80 31.13
C ARG A 176 -12.45 2.31 30.98
N ILE A 177 -11.50 1.75 31.74
CA ILE A 177 -10.08 2.11 31.66
C ILE A 177 -9.56 1.85 30.24
N MET A 178 -9.81 0.65 29.69
CA MET A 178 -9.38 0.28 28.34
C MET A 178 -9.95 1.21 27.26
N PHE A 179 -11.23 1.58 27.37
CA PHE A 179 -11.87 2.54 26.46
C PHE A 179 -11.19 3.90 26.55
N LEU A 180 -11.10 4.47 27.76
CA LEU A 180 -10.65 5.83 27.98
C LEU A 180 -9.19 6.02 27.59
N THR A 181 -8.32 5.07 27.94
CA THR A 181 -6.90 5.13 27.53
C THR A 181 -6.80 5.22 26.01
N SER A 182 -7.46 4.32 25.28
CA SER A 182 -7.38 4.33 23.81
C SER A 182 -8.06 5.53 23.19
N TYR A 183 -9.20 5.95 23.73
CA TYR A 183 -9.94 7.09 23.22
C TYR A 183 -9.11 8.39 23.36
N LYS A 184 -8.50 8.61 24.54
CA LYS A 184 -7.63 9.78 24.78
C LYS A 184 -6.37 9.76 23.92
N GLU A 185 -5.70 8.60 23.81
CA GLU A 185 -4.51 8.45 22.97
C GLU A 185 -4.81 8.71 21.49
N ILE A 186 -5.89 8.13 20.95
CA ILE A 186 -6.26 8.30 19.53
C ILE A 186 -6.60 9.76 19.20
N LEU A 187 -7.29 10.46 20.11
CA LEU A 187 -7.71 11.85 19.90
C LEU A 187 -6.72 12.90 20.42
N SER A 188 -5.58 12.50 20.99
CA SER A 188 -4.65 13.41 21.68
C SER A 188 -5.32 14.28 22.75
N ILE A 189 -6.25 13.71 23.51
CA ILE A 189 -6.91 14.43 24.62
C ILE A 189 -6.00 14.39 25.84
N VAL A 190 -5.48 15.55 26.24
CA VAL A 190 -4.50 15.70 27.33
C VAL A 190 -5.17 15.89 28.70
N ASN A 191 -6.47 16.21 28.74
CA ASN A 191 -7.15 16.58 29.97
C ASN A 191 -7.53 15.35 30.83
N ASP A 192 -7.41 15.51 32.15
CA ASP A 192 -7.79 14.53 33.19
C ASP A 192 -9.30 14.54 33.52
N GLU A 193 -10.13 15.12 32.65
CA GLU A 193 -11.57 15.21 32.87
C GLU A 193 -12.21 13.82 33.05
N GLU A 194 -13.19 13.75 33.97
CA GLU A 194 -14.05 12.57 34.09
C GLU A 194 -14.90 12.43 32.84
N ILE A 195 -14.80 11.28 32.18
CA ILE A 195 -15.51 10.98 30.95
C ILE A 195 -16.62 9.96 31.26
N SER A 196 -17.85 10.29 30.89
CA SER A 196 -19.01 9.40 30.89
C SER A 196 -19.41 9.04 29.45
N ILE A 197 -19.92 7.82 29.26
CA ILE A 197 -20.19 7.26 27.92
C ILE A 197 -21.67 6.88 27.82
N ASP A 198 -22.36 7.51 26.88
CA ASP A 198 -23.77 7.35 26.63
C ASP A 198 -24.03 6.81 25.22
N CYS A 199 -25.03 5.94 25.07
CA CYS A 199 -25.52 5.51 23.77
C CYS A 199 -26.69 6.39 23.36
N ILE A 200 -26.57 7.07 22.22
CA ILE A 200 -27.64 7.90 21.67
C ILE A 200 -28.29 7.12 20.53
N ASN A 201 -29.55 6.70 20.69
CA ASN A 201 -30.32 6.20 19.55
C ASN A 201 -30.87 7.40 18.78
N ILE A 202 -30.63 7.42 17.47
CA ILE A 202 -30.98 8.51 16.58
C ILE A 202 -32.15 8.07 15.67
N GLY A 203 -33.37 8.53 15.95
CA GLY A 203 -34.55 8.19 15.15
C GLY A 203 -35.23 6.85 15.53
N GLU A 204 -36.29 6.50 14.81
CA GLU A 204 -37.11 5.29 15.07
C GLU A 204 -36.45 3.97 14.63
N THR A 205 -35.33 4.01 13.90
CA THR A 205 -34.67 2.80 13.39
C THR A 205 -33.46 2.41 14.23
N ASP A 206 -33.40 1.15 14.67
CA ASP A 206 -32.28 0.54 15.45
C ASP A 206 -30.87 0.68 14.84
N ARG A 207 -30.76 1.17 13.60
CA ARG A 207 -29.53 1.21 12.78
C ARG A 207 -28.75 2.52 12.89
N LYS A 208 -29.42 3.60 13.29
CA LYS A 208 -28.82 4.91 13.51
C LYS A 208 -28.57 5.05 15.01
N LYS A 209 -27.35 4.71 15.41
CA LYS A 209 -26.88 4.85 16.78
C LYS A 209 -25.62 5.68 16.76
N GLY A 210 -25.57 6.68 17.61
CA GLY A 210 -24.36 7.43 17.94
C GLY A 210 -23.92 7.10 19.37
N ILE A 211 -22.73 7.55 19.71
CA ILE A 211 -22.20 7.57 21.06
C ILE A 211 -22.01 9.01 21.49
N GLY A 212 -22.64 9.30 22.61
CA GLY A 212 -22.39 10.45 23.43
C GLY A 212 -21.20 10.20 24.35
N ILE A 213 -20.30 11.16 24.42
CA ILE A 213 -19.19 11.17 25.36
C ILE A 213 -19.30 12.50 26.06
N SER A 214 -19.73 12.47 27.31
CA SER A 214 -19.90 13.68 28.11
C SER A 214 -18.70 13.79 29.04
N THR A 215 -18.08 14.97 29.07
CA THR A 215 -17.04 15.33 30.03
C THR A 215 -17.56 16.42 30.98
N THR A 216 -16.73 16.88 31.90
CA THR A 216 -17.06 18.03 32.75
C THR A 216 -17.22 19.33 31.96
N GLU A 217 -16.66 19.42 30.75
CA GLU A 217 -16.64 20.64 29.93
C GLU A 217 -17.63 20.61 28.74
N TYR A 218 -18.10 19.44 28.29
CA TYR A 218 -19.08 19.33 27.19
C TYR A 218 -19.99 18.11 27.29
N ASP A 219 -21.24 18.27 26.83
CA ASP A 219 -22.27 17.22 26.83
C ASP A 219 -22.18 16.33 25.58
N SER A 220 -22.57 15.07 25.72
CA SER A 220 -22.74 14.04 24.69
C SER A 220 -23.35 14.49 23.37
N LEU A 221 -24.23 15.49 23.38
CA LEU A 221 -24.92 16.03 22.21
C LEU A 221 -24.05 16.98 21.36
N THR A 222 -22.91 17.46 21.87
CA THR A 222 -21.99 18.36 21.16
C THR A 222 -20.79 17.64 20.54
N ASN A 223 -20.74 16.31 20.66
CA ASN A 223 -19.69 15.48 20.08
C ASN A 223 -19.57 15.65 18.55
N SER A 224 -18.33 15.74 18.08
CA SER A 224 -18.04 15.68 16.65
C SER A 224 -18.25 14.26 16.08
N ALA A 225 -18.52 14.17 14.78
CA ALA A 225 -18.69 12.88 14.09
C ALA A 225 -17.43 11.97 14.20
N GLY A 226 -16.23 12.56 14.31
CA GLY A 226 -14.99 11.81 14.51
C GLY A 226 -14.87 11.17 15.89
N GLN A 227 -15.26 11.89 16.94
CA GLN A 227 -15.32 11.39 18.32
C GLN A 227 -16.31 10.23 18.44
N ASP A 228 -17.51 10.41 17.89
CA ASP A 228 -18.54 9.36 17.84
C ASP A 228 -18.03 8.11 17.09
N ASN A 229 -17.45 8.29 15.90
CA ASN A 229 -16.90 7.19 15.10
C ASN A 229 -15.86 6.36 15.87
N ILE A 230 -14.88 7.01 16.53
CA ILE A 230 -13.86 6.32 17.33
C ILE A 230 -14.51 5.59 18.50
N GLY A 231 -15.43 6.24 19.22
CA GLY A 231 -16.17 5.60 20.31
C GLY A 231 -16.88 4.33 19.84
N GLN A 232 -17.50 4.34 18.67
CA GLN A 232 -18.27 3.21 18.15
C GLN A 232 -17.36 2.04 17.77
N ILE A 233 -16.21 2.34 17.19
CA ILE A 233 -15.18 1.34 16.90
C ILE A 233 -14.63 0.72 18.19
N LEU A 234 -14.28 1.53 19.18
CA LEU A 234 -13.74 1.04 20.45
C LEU A 234 -14.77 0.22 21.25
N LEU A 235 -16.04 0.62 21.31
CA LEU A 235 -17.09 -0.19 21.95
C LEU A 235 -17.37 -1.50 21.21
N ALA A 236 -17.19 -1.53 19.88
CA ALA A 236 -17.25 -2.77 19.12
C ALA A 236 -16.10 -3.71 19.51
N VAL A 237 -14.87 -3.19 19.66
CA VAL A 237 -13.73 -3.96 20.17
C VAL A 237 -13.98 -4.46 21.59
N LEU A 238 -14.46 -3.60 22.48
CA LEU A 238 -14.80 -3.97 23.87
C LEU A 238 -15.88 -5.04 23.95
N SER A 239 -16.80 -5.10 22.99
CA SER A 239 -17.75 -6.19 22.90
C SER A 239 -17.05 -7.56 22.78
N PHE A 240 -15.95 -7.65 22.03
CA PHE A 240 -15.15 -8.88 21.93
C PHE A 240 -14.31 -9.13 23.19
N TYR A 241 -13.74 -8.08 23.80
CA TYR A 241 -13.07 -8.18 25.10
C TYR A 241 -13.99 -8.77 26.17
N ARG A 242 -15.20 -8.21 26.32
CA ARG A 242 -16.24 -8.70 27.23
C ARG A 242 -16.61 -10.15 26.95
N LEU A 243 -16.75 -10.51 25.66
CA LEU A 243 -17.08 -11.88 25.27
C LEU A 243 -15.97 -12.87 25.64
N LYS A 244 -14.70 -12.51 25.41
CA LYS A 244 -13.52 -13.33 25.78
C LYS A 244 -13.41 -13.49 27.29
N ARG A 245 -13.59 -12.39 28.05
CA ARG A 245 -13.54 -12.39 29.51
C ARG A 245 -14.64 -13.24 30.14
N ASN A 246 -15.87 -13.12 29.65
CA ASN A 246 -17.01 -13.82 30.24
C ASN A 246 -17.07 -15.32 29.84
N ASN A 247 -16.41 -15.72 28.74
CA ASN A 247 -16.43 -17.10 28.24
C ASN A 247 -15.05 -17.55 27.70
N PRO A 248 -13.98 -17.55 28.51
CA PRO A 248 -12.61 -17.76 28.04
C PRO A 248 -12.43 -19.12 27.32
N ASP A 249 -13.02 -20.20 27.86
CA ASP A 249 -12.86 -21.55 27.31
C ASP A 249 -13.58 -21.78 25.98
N LYS A 250 -14.63 -20.97 25.70
CA LYS A 250 -15.45 -21.09 24.49
C LYS A 250 -15.09 -20.05 23.43
N TYR A 251 -14.35 -19.03 23.80
CA TYR A 251 -13.98 -17.94 22.90
C TYR A 251 -12.93 -18.43 21.87
N LYS A 252 -13.26 -18.29 20.58
CA LYS A 252 -12.42 -18.75 19.47
C LYS A 252 -11.89 -17.61 18.61
N GLY A 253 -11.95 -16.39 19.13
CA GLY A 253 -11.73 -15.16 18.36
C GLY A 253 -13.02 -14.53 17.85
N GLY A 254 -12.88 -13.43 17.12
CA GLY A 254 -13.99 -12.69 16.52
C GLY A 254 -13.65 -12.06 15.18
N LEU A 255 -14.65 -11.44 14.55
CA LEU A 255 -14.52 -10.70 13.30
C LEU A 255 -15.17 -9.31 13.42
N LEU A 256 -14.39 -8.26 13.22
CA LEU A 256 -14.88 -6.89 13.14
C LEU A 256 -14.70 -6.36 11.72
N LEU A 257 -15.80 -5.93 11.11
CA LEU A 257 -15.83 -5.40 9.75
C LEU A 257 -16.13 -3.91 9.81
N ILE A 258 -15.29 -3.06 9.19
CA ILE A 258 -15.45 -1.60 9.27
C ILE A 258 -15.42 -1.00 7.87
N ASP A 259 -16.49 -0.32 7.47
CA ASP A 259 -16.51 0.40 6.19
C ASP A 259 -15.98 1.83 6.40
N GLU A 260 -15.04 2.27 5.57
CA GLU A 260 -14.39 3.58 5.61
C GLU A 260 -13.84 3.91 7.01
N LEU A 261 -12.75 3.24 7.38
CA LEU A 261 -12.15 3.37 8.72
C LEU A 261 -11.76 4.83 9.03
N GLU A 262 -11.23 5.54 8.04
CA GLU A 262 -10.71 6.90 8.11
C GLU A 262 -11.79 7.99 8.23
N ALA A 263 -13.05 7.66 7.94
CA ALA A 263 -14.08 8.66 7.78
C ALA A 263 -14.14 9.59 9.00
N THR A 264 -14.16 10.91 8.74
CA THR A 264 -14.18 12.00 9.74
C THR A 264 -12.92 12.12 10.64
N LEU A 265 -11.86 11.36 10.37
CA LEU A 265 -10.62 11.40 11.13
C LEU A 265 -9.49 12.13 10.41
N HIS A 266 -8.71 12.91 11.16
CA HIS A 266 -7.48 13.52 10.66
C HIS A 266 -6.29 12.51 10.68
N PRO A 267 -5.19 12.76 9.96
CA PRO A 267 -4.11 11.77 9.76
C PRO A 267 -3.49 11.18 11.03
N TYR A 268 -3.32 11.99 12.08
CA TYR A 268 -2.79 11.52 13.36
C TYR A 268 -3.73 10.49 14.01
N ALA A 269 -5.02 10.82 14.19
CA ALA A 269 -6.01 9.90 14.74
C ALA A 269 -6.16 8.60 13.93
N GLN A 270 -6.04 8.66 12.60
CA GLN A 270 -6.04 7.46 11.75
C GLN A 270 -4.86 6.53 12.08
N SER A 271 -3.67 7.10 12.28
CA SER A 271 -2.43 6.37 12.57
C SER A 271 -2.48 5.71 13.94
N GLU A 272 -2.96 6.44 14.95
CA GLU A 272 -3.14 5.94 16.31
C GLU A 272 -4.24 4.87 16.37
N LEU A 273 -5.41 5.12 15.78
CA LEU A 273 -6.49 4.14 15.71
C LEU A 273 -5.99 2.82 15.11
N LEU A 274 -5.25 2.88 13.99
CA LEU A 274 -4.69 1.68 13.37
C LEU A 274 -3.74 0.92 14.32
N ARG A 275 -2.90 1.64 15.09
CA ARG A 275 -2.00 1.03 16.08
C ARG A 275 -2.78 0.30 17.17
N HIS A 276 -3.81 0.93 17.73
CA HIS A 276 -4.69 0.32 18.74
C HIS A 276 -5.42 -0.91 18.19
N LEU A 277 -5.98 -0.82 16.98
CA LEU A 277 -6.67 -1.96 16.36
C LEU A 277 -5.73 -3.15 16.16
N ILE A 278 -4.50 -2.95 15.70
CA ILE A 278 -3.51 -4.03 15.56
C ILE A 278 -3.17 -4.66 16.91
N LYS A 279 -3.00 -3.84 17.96
CA LYS A 279 -2.78 -4.33 19.34
C LYS A 279 -3.94 -5.23 19.77
N TYR A 280 -5.18 -4.75 19.63
CA TYR A 280 -6.37 -5.49 20.02
C TYR A 280 -6.62 -6.75 19.19
N CYS A 281 -6.24 -6.77 17.92
CA CYS A 281 -6.28 -8.00 17.12
C CYS A 281 -5.51 -9.14 17.79
N LYS A 282 -4.31 -8.84 18.31
CA LYS A 282 -3.43 -9.82 18.95
C LYS A 282 -3.93 -10.22 20.34
N GLU A 283 -4.31 -9.25 21.16
CA GLU A 283 -4.77 -9.50 22.53
C GLU A 283 -6.09 -10.29 22.57
N LEU A 284 -6.98 -10.04 21.61
CA LEU A 284 -8.34 -10.58 21.58
C LEU A 284 -8.54 -11.71 20.58
N ASP A 285 -7.51 -12.20 19.90
CA ASP A 285 -7.68 -13.13 18.77
C ASP A 285 -8.74 -12.61 17.76
N LEU A 286 -8.75 -11.29 17.57
CA LEU A 286 -9.75 -10.57 16.78
C LEU A 286 -9.20 -10.38 15.37
N GLN A 287 -9.99 -10.77 14.37
CA GLN A 287 -9.70 -10.46 12.98
C GLN A 287 -10.47 -9.20 12.59
N ILE A 288 -9.78 -8.20 12.05
CA ILE A 288 -10.36 -6.95 11.57
C ILE A 288 -10.20 -6.86 10.06
N VAL A 289 -11.30 -6.56 9.36
CA VAL A 289 -11.29 -6.28 7.93
C VAL A 289 -11.94 -4.93 7.69
N PHE A 290 -11.24 -4.01 7.05
CA PHE A 290 -11.80 -2.68 6.82
C PHE A 290 -11.53 -2.16 5.41
N THR A 291 -12.35 -1.20 4.98
CA THR A 291 -12.16 -0.47 3.72
C THR A 291 -11.59 0.92 3.99
N THR A 292 -10.74 1.41 3.08
CA THR A 292 -10.18 2.76 3.18
C THR A 292 -9.74 3.33 1.84
N HIS A 293 -9.79 4.66 1.72
CA HIS A 293 -9.14 5.46 0.69
C HIS A 293 -8.00 6.32 1.23
N SER A 294 -7.74 6.27 2.54
CA SER A 294 -6.73 7.11 3.17
C SER A 294 -5.32 6.72 2.72
N LEU A 295 -4.65 7.65 2.05
CA LEU A 295 -3.23 7.54 1.73
C LEU A 295 -2.37 7.39 2.99
N THR A 296 -2.74 8.05 4.10
CA THR A 296 -2.05 7.90 5.39
C THR A 296 -2.10 6.46 5.89
N ILE A 297 -3.29 5.82 5.87
CA ILE A 297 -3.42 4.42 6.31
C ILE A 297 -2.68 3.48 5.35
N LEU A 298 -2.79 3.72 4.03
CA LEU A 298 -2.13 2.89 3.03
C LEU A 298 -0.61 2.93 3.15
N GLN A 299 -0.03 4.11 3.42
CA GLN A 299 1.41 4.26 3.64
C GLN A 299 1.88 3.39 4.82
N LEU A 300 1.22 3.50 5.98
CA LEU A 300 1.56 2.73 7.19
C LEU A 300 1.41 1.23 6.97
N ILE A 301 0.40 0.80 6.21
CA ILE A 301 0.16 -0.63 5.94
C ILE A 301 1.17 -1.18 4.94
N CYS A 302 1.61 -0.39 3.96
CA CYS A 302 2.67 -0.81 3.04
C CYS A 302 3.97 -1.14 3.79
N GLU A 303 4.34 -0.32 4.77
CA GLU A 303 5.52 -0.61 5.62
C GLU A 303 5.37 -1.93 6.37
N LYS A 304 4.17 -2.20 6.91
CA LYS A 304 3.88 -3.43 7.67
C LYS A 304 3.78 -4.68 6.78
N THR A 305 3.49 -4.52 5.50
CA THR A 305 3.31 -5.63 4.53
C THR A 305 4.50 -5.82 3.59
N LYS A 306 5.54 -4.98 3.70
CA LYS A 306 6.75 -5.01 2.85
C LYS A 306 7.42 -6.39 2.80
N TYR A 307 7.39 -7.12 3.90
CA TYR A 307 8.04 -8.44 4.04
C TYR A 307 7.02 -9.60 4.11
N ASN A 308 5.80 -9.37 3.64
CA ASN A 308 4.81 -10.44 3.54
C ASN A 308 5.32 -11.58 2.66
N LYS A 309 5.00 -12.80 3.07
CA LYS A 309 5.37 -14.00 2.33
C LYS A 309 4.59 -14.08 1.03
N LYS A 310 5.27 -14.52 -0.03
CA LYS A 310 4.68 -14.73 -1.38
C LYS A 310 4.44 -16.22 -1.68
N ASP A 311 4.61 -17.09 -0.70
CA ASP A 311 4.52 -18.55 -0.81
C ASP A 311 3.09 -19.10 -0.65
N GLY A 312 2.10 -18.21 -0.51
CA GLY A 312 0.69 -18.57 -0.35
C GLY A 312 0.24 -18.82 1.09
N ASN A 313 1.16 -18.79 2.07
CA ASN A 313 0.81 -18.84 3.49
C ASN A 313 0.07 -17.57 3.93
N ILE A 314 -0.69 -17.67 5.02
CA ILE A 314 -1.42 -16.54 5.59
C ILE A 314 -0.45 -15.59 6.29
N ASN A 315 -0.44 -14.32 5.87
CA ASN A 315 0.26 -13.25 6.56
C ASN A 315 -0.57 -12.70 7.73
N ASP A 316 0.09 -12.04 8.69
CA ASP A 316 -0.59 -11.40 9.81
C ASP A 316 -1.46 -10.21 9.38
N ILE A 317 -0.96 -9.44 8.41
CA ILE A 317 -1.60 -8.25 7.85
C ILE A 317 -1.63 -8.40 6.32
N GLU A 318 -2.78 -8.16 5.71
CA GLU A 318 -2.95 -8.18 4.25
C GLU A 318 -3.49 -6.85 3.73
N LEU A 319 -2.99 -6.44 2.56
CA LEU A 319 -3.49 -5.29 1.80
C LEU A 319 -4.04 -5.78 0.45
N LEU A 320 -5.36 -5.66 0.29
CA LEU A 320 -6.08 -6.03 -0.91
C LEU A 320 -6.44 -4.76 -1.69
N TYR A 321 -5.68 -4.46 -2.74
CA TYR A 321 -5.96 -3.32 -3.60
C TYR A 321 -6.81 -3.74 -4.79
N ILE A 322 -8.06 -3.25 -4.85
CA ILE A 322 -9.00 -3.54 -5.92
C ILE A 322 -8.89 -2.44 -6.97
N THR A 323 -8.62 -2.81 -8.23
CA THR A 323 -8.55 -1.84 -9.32
C THR A 323 -9.28 -2.35 -10.56
N LYS A 324 -9.71 -1.42 -11.41
CA LYS A 324 -10.27 -1.68 -12.74
C LYS A 324 -9.57 -0.82 -13.80
N ALA A 325 -8.33 -0.38 -13.53
CA ALA A 325 -7.58 0.51 -14.42
C ALA A 325 -7.42 -0.08 -15.83
N ASN A 326 -7.26 -1.40 -15.94
CA ASN A 326 -7.11 -2.11 -17.21
C ASN A 326 -8.44 -2.67 -17.78
N GLY A 327 -9.59 -2.13 -17.35
CA GLY A 327 -10.91 -2.54 -17.81
C GLY A 327 -11.48 -3.81 -17.18
N THR A 328 -10.63 -4.72 -16.69
CA THR A 328 -11.04 -5.88 -15.88
C THR A 328 -10.80 -5.64 -14.39
N LEU A 329 -11.64 -6.24 -13.54
CA LEU A 329 -11.50 -6.11 -12.10
C LEU A 329 -10.36 -7.01 -11.62
N GLU A 330 -9.34 -6.41 -11.01
CA GLU A 330 -8.20 -7.10 -10.43
C GLU A 330 -8.13 -6.84 -8.93
N ILE A 331 -7.68 -7.83 -8.17
CA ILE A 331 -7.29 -7.66 -6.77
C ILE A 331 -5.81 -7.96 -6.67
N ARG A 332 -5.03 -6.93 -6.30
CA ARG A 332 -3.59 -7.02 -6.16
C ARG A 332 -3.22 -7.08 -4.69
N GLN A 333 -2.42 -8.07 -4.33
CA GLN A 333 -1.79 -8.22 -3.02
C GLN A 333 -0.35 -7.68 -3.10
N SER A 334 0.15 -7.11 -2.01
CA SER A 334 1.54 -6.61 -1.92
C SER A 334 1.91 -5.59 -3.01
N ILE A 335 0.99 -4.67 -3.33
CA ILE A 335 1.22 -3.57 -4.29
C ILE A 335 2.03 -2.43 -3.65
N GLU A 336 2.89 -1.79 -4.44
CA GLU A 336 3.67 -0.62 -3.98
C GLU A 336 2.78 0.60 -3.72
N TYR A 337 3.10 1.37 -2.67
CA TYR A 337 2.37 2.58 -2.31
C TYR A 337 2.26 3.56 -3.49
N ALA A 338 3.36 3.79 -4.22
CA ALA A 338 3.40 4.69 -5.36
C ALA A 338 2.33 4.36 -6.41
N THR A 339 2.13 3.06 -6.68
CA THR A 339 1.15 2.59 -7.66
C THR A 339 -0.27 2.90 -7.19
N MET A 340 -0.56 2.68 -5.90
CA MET A 340 -1.87 3.01 -5.33
C MET A 340 -2.11 4.52 -5.26
N TYR A 341 -1.09 5.31 -4.90
CA TYR A 341 -1.14 6.76 -4.87
C TYR A 341 -1.50 7.31 -6.26
N ASN A 342 -0.78 6.86 -7.29
CA ASN A 342 -1.02 7.28 -8.67
C ASN A 342 -2.40 6.83 -9.17
N ASP A 343 -2.82 5.59 -8.90
CA ASP A 343 -4.15 5.13 -9.32
C ASP A 343 -5.25 5.93 -8.61
N LEU A 344 -5.18 6.12 -7.28
CA LEU A 344 -6.17 6.89 -6.52
C LEU A 344 -6.24 8.37 -6.96
N ASN A 345 -5.10 9.00 -7.26
CA ASN A 345 -5.03 10.38 -7.74
C ASN A 345 -5.27 10.53 -9.25
N ILE A 346 -5.39 9.42 -9.99
CA ILE A 346 -5.51 9.43 -11.46
C ILE A 346 -4.35 10.21 -12.10
N GLN A 347 -3.13 9.91 -11.66
CA GLN A 347 -1.91 10.53 -12.17
C GLN A 347 -1.10 9.51 -12.97
N SER A 348 -0.61 9.92 -14.14
CA SER A 348 0.43 9.22 -14.88
C SER A 348 1.80 9.84 -14.61
N ILE A 349 2.85 9.18 -15.11
CA ILE A 349 4.22 9.70 -15.07
C ILE A 349 4.33 11.08 -15.76
N LYS A 350 3.40 11.41 -16.68
CA LYS A 350 3.38 12.71 -17.34
C LYS A 350 2.97 13.84 -16.40
N GLU A 351 1.95 13.64 -15.57
CA GLU A 351 1.46 14.67 -14.64
C GLU A 351 2.32 14.78 -13.39
N ASN A 352 3.01 13.70 -13.00
CA ASN A 352 3.92 13.70 -11.86
C ASN A 352 5.17 12.85 -12.18
N PRO A 353 6.16 13.42 -12.90
CA PRO A 353 7.41 12.73 -13.17
C PRO A 353 8.21 12.68 -11.88
N SER A 354 7.95 11.67 -11.04
CA SER A 354 8.81 11.41 -9.88
C SER A 354 10.20 11.03 -10.41
N LYS A 355 11.12 12.00 -10.37
CA LYS A 355 12.50 11.86 -10.84
C LYS A 355 13.44 11.79 -9.65
N ILE A 356 14.43 10.92 -9.75
CA ILE A 356 15.54 10.90 -8.80
C ILE A 356 16.62 11.85 -9.32
N ILE A 357 17.07 12.74 -8.45
CA ILE A 357 18.13 13.70 -8.76
C ILE A 357 19.47 12.95 -8.81
N VAL A 358 20.25 13.23 -9.85
CA VAL A 358 21.55 12.63 -10.10
C VAL A 358 22.61 13.73 -10.20
N TYR A 359 23.63 13.63 -9.36
CA TYR A 359 24.82 14.48 -9.41
C TYR A 359 25.97 13.71 -10.05
N SER A 360 26.68 14.36 -10.96
CA SER A 360 27.92 13.85 -11.56
C SER A 360 29.01 14.92 -11.52
N GLU A 361 30.27 14.51 -11.69
CA GLU A 361 31.43 15.40 -11.51
C GLU A 361 31.47 16.54 -12.53
N ASP A 362 31.24 16.22 -13.80
CA ASP A 362 31.34 17.15 -14.92
C ASP A 362 30.44 16.71 -16.09
N ASP A 363 30.54 17.43 -17.21
CA ASP A 363 29.72 17.22 -18.40
C ASP A 363 30.06 15.90 -19.10
N GLU A 364 31.34 15.51 -19.13
CA GLU A 364 31.77 14.24 -19.71
C GLU A 364 31.22 13.04 -18.91
N THR A 365 31.30 13.09 -17.58
CA THR A 365 30.68 12.08 -16.69
C THR A 365 29.18 11.98 -16.94
N ARG A 366 28.51 13.14 -17.06
CA ARG A 366 27.06 13.24 -17.23
C ARG A 366 26.61 12.68 -18.57
N TRP A 367 27.34 12.99 -19.63
CA TRP A 367 27.10 12.47 -20.98
C TRP A 367 27.25 10.95 -21.01
N PHE A 368 28.32 10.42 -20.40
CA PHE A 368 28.57 8.98 -20.35
C PHE A 368 27.48 8.23 -19.57
N ALA A 369 27.08 8.78 -18.42
CA ALA A 369 25.97 8.26 -17.63
C ALA A 369 24.65 8.30 -18.41
N GLN A 370 24.38 9.38 -19.15
CA GLN A 370 23.17 9.51 -19.97
C GLN A 370 23.11 8.44 -21.06
N LYS A 371 24.24 8.13 -21.71
CA LYS A 371 24.31 7.06 -22.71
C LYS A 371 24.05 5.68 -22.09
N LEU A 372 24.71 5.36 -20.96
CA LEU A 372 24.49 4.10 -20.24
C LEU A 372 23.04 3.94 -19.73
N LEU A 373 22.43 5.03 -19.25
CA LEU A 373 21.15 5.03 -18.57
C LEU A 373 19.99 5.51 -19.45
N ASN A 374 20.15 5.50 -20.78
CA ASN A 374 19.18 6.05 -21.72
C ASN A 374 17.75 5.50 -21.51
N LYS A 375 17.62 4.19 -21.21
CA LYS A 375 16.34 3.54 -20.88
C LYS A 375 15.62 4.19 -19.70
N TYR A 376 16.36 4.70 -18.72
CA TYR A 376 15.83 5.23 -17.45
C TYR A 376 15.86 6.76 -17.37
N ILE A 377 16.33 7.46 -18.41
CA ILE A 377 16.54 8.92 -18.37
C ILE A 377 15.28 9.72 -18.01
N HIS A 378 14.11 9.22 -18.39
CA HIS A 378 12.82 9.83 -18.07
C HIS A 378 12.47 9.81 -16.56
N ARG A 379 13.16 8.98 -15.78
CA ARG A 379 13.06 8.84 -14.31
C ARG A 379 14.15 9.61 -13.56
N LEU A 380 15.02 10.33 -14.28
CA LEU A 380 16.18 10.99 -13.72
C LEU A 380 16.14 12.50 -13.97
N GLU A 381 16.69 13.23 -13.02
CA GLU A 381 17.02 14.64 -13.15
C GLU A 381 18.54 14.80 -13.01
N LEU A 382 19.23 14.91 -14.14
CA LEU A 382 20.68 15.12 -14.18
C LEU A 382 20.97 16.60 -13.91
N VAL A 383 21.58 16.88 -12.76
CA VAL A 383 21.93 18.26 -12.37
C VAL A 383 23.10 18.75 -13.21
N ASN A 384 22.96 19.89 -13.87
CA ASN A 384 24.05 20.50 -14.62
C ASN A 384 25.00 21.27 -13.70
N ILE A 385 26.00 20.58 -13.17
CA ILE A 385 27.04 21.12 -12.29
C ILE A 385 28.40 20.53 -12.64
N THR A 386 29.45 21.32 -12.44
CA THR A 386 30.85 20.89 -12.55
C THR A 386 31.53 21.04 -11.20
N MET A 387 31.88 19.93 -10.57
CA MET A 387 32.50 19.85 -9.26
C MET A 387 33.24 18.52 -9.09
N GLY A 388 34.52 18.55 -8.72
CA GLY A 388 35.30 17.32 -8.53
C GLY A 388 34.74 16.40 -7.43
N PHE A 389 34.97 15.09 -7.56
CA PHE A 389 34.38 14.05 -6.70
C PHE A 389 34.45 14.36 -5.20
N SER A 390 35.58 14.90 -4.70
CA SER A 390 35.75 15.11 -3.26
C SER A 390 34.75 16.10 -2.66
N ASN A 391 34.34 17.13 -3.41
CA ASN A 391 33.35 18.10 -2.94
C ASN A 391 31.93 17.55 -3.11
N LEU A 392 31.69 16.82 -4.20
CA LEU A 392 30.43 16.12 -4.47
C LEU A 392 30.10 15.11 -3.37
N LEU A 393 31.08 14.29 -2.98
CA LEU A 393 30.90 13.32 -1.92
C LEU A 393 30.88 13.94 -0.50
N LYS A 394 31.51 15.10 -0.28
CA LYS A 394 31.35 15.86 0.98
C LYS A 394 29.90 16.28 1.20
N LEU A 395 29.16 16.65 0.14
CA LEU A 395 27.74 16.98 0.25
C LEU A 395 26.95 15.80 0.84
N ASN A 396 27.20 14.59 0.34
CA ASN A 396 26.54 13.37 0.83
C ASN A 396 26.68 13.20 2.35
N LYS A 397 27.86 13.50 2.89
CA LYS A 397 28.14 13.38 4.32
C LYS A 397 27.64 14.58 5.14
N ALA A 398 27.59 15.77 4.56
CA ALA A 398 27.25 17.01 5.25
C ALA A 398 25.75 17.14 5.55
N ASP A 399 24.89 16.68 4.63
CA ASP A 399 23.44 16.59 4.86
C ASP A 399 22.90 15.20 4.45
N PRO A 400 23.06 14.19 5.33
CA PRO A 400 22.59 12.84 5.04
C PRO A 400 21.07 12.75 4.84
N LYS A 401 20.29 13.67 5.43
CA LYS A 401 18.83 13.64 5.34
C LYS A 401 18.36 13.96 3.92
N TYR A 402 19.01 14.93 3.28
CA TYR A 402 18.72 15.29 1.89
C TYR A 402 19.44 14.36 0.90
N PHE A 403 20.76 14.23 1.01
CA PHE A 403 21.58 13.58 -0.02
C PHE A 403 21.48 12.06 -0.04
N SER A 404 20.96 11.41 1.01
CA SER A 404 20.66 9.97 0.94
C SER A 404 19.61 9.61 -0.11
N ASN A 405 18.83 10.59 -0.61
CA ASN A 405 17.84 10.40 -1.66
C ASN A 405 18.33 10.84 -3.05
N ILE A 406 19.62 11.09 -3.19
CA ILE A 406 20.28 11.54 -4.43
C ILE A 406 21.26 10.47 -4.89
N ILE A 407 21.34 10.23 -6.21
CA ILE A 407 22.36 9.36 -6.80
C ILE A 407 23.58 10.20 -7.15
N PHE A 408 24.75 9.76 -6.72
CA PHE A 408 26.04 10.32 -7.11
C PHE A 408 26.74 9.38 -8.09
N ILE A 409 27.08 9.89 -9.27
CA ILE A 409 27.87 9.19 -10.27
C ILE A 409 29.26 9.83 -10.32
N VAL A 410 30.29 9.03 -10.06
CA VAL A 410 31.70 9.45 -10.11
C VAL A 410 32.45 8.78 -11.25
N ASP A 411 33.55 9.39 -11.68
CA ASP A 411 34.43 8.86 -12.72
C ASP A 411 35.02 7.50 -12.35
N GLY A 412 35.36 6.70 -13.36
CA GLY A 412 35.92 5.35 -13.19
C GLY A 412 37.29 5.34 -12.49
N ASP A 413 38.03 6.45 -12.50
CA ASP A 413 39.36 6.59 -11.89
C ASP A 413 39.32 6.86 -10.38
N VAL A 414 38.13 7.09 -9.80
CA VAL A 414 37.98 7.31 -8.35
C VAL A 414 38.26 6.01 -7.58
N ARG A 415 39.14 6.10 -6.57
CA ARG A 415 39.53 4.98 -5.71
C ARG A 415 38.40 4.61 -4.75
N ASP A 416 38.23 3.31 -4.51
CA ASP A 416 37.15 2.82 -3.63
C ASP A 416 37.31 3.32 -2.18
N GLU A 417 38.55 3.49 -1.70
CA GLU A 417 38.88 4.10 -0.41
C GLU A 417 38.32 5.52 -0.26
N ASP A 418 38.36 6.30 -1.34
CA ASP A 418 37.84 7.66 -1.36
C ASP A 418 36.31 7.67 -1.33
N ILE A 419 35.66 6.69 -1.96
CA ILE A 419 34.19 6.52 -1.89
C ILE A 419 33.77 6.12 -0.47
N GLU A 420 34.42 5.12 0.12
CA GLU A 420 34.11 4.61 1.46
C GLU A 420 34.24 5.68 2.55
N LYS A 421 35.17 6.64 2.40
CA LYS A 421 35.33 7.78 3.31
C LYS A 421 34.08 8.67 3.45
N TYR A 422 33.30 8.78 2.38
CA TYR A 422 32.12 9.65 2.27
C TYR A 422 30.80 8.88 2.14
N LYS A 423 30.86 7.55 2.15
CA LYS A 423 29.70 6.69 2.14
C LYS A 423 28.95 6.81 3.47
N LEU A 424 27.62 6.86 3.38
CA LEU A 424 26.76 6.88 4.54
C LEU A 424 26.50 5.45 5.03
N PRO A 425 26.47 5.20 6.35
CA PRO A 425 26.15 3.88 6.88
C PRO A 425 24.79 3.40 6.38
N ASN A 426 24.73 2.17 5.87
CA ASN A 426 23.51 1.51 5.36
C ASN A 426 22.81 2.23 4.19
N ILE A 427 23.48 3.16 3.51
CA ILE A 427 22.94 3.89 2.37
C ILE A 427 23.89 3.72 1.19
N ASN A 428 23.41 3.05 0.15
CA ASN A 428 24.11 2.96 -1.13
C ASN A 428 23.46 3.92 -2.11
N ASN A 429 24.12 5.05 -2.35
CA ASN A 429 23.66 6.08 -3.27
C ASN A 429 24.79 6.66 -4.14
N ILE A 430 25.98 6.07 -4.08
CA ILE A 430 27.14 6.43 -4.90
C ILE A 430 27.43 5.26 -5.84
N ILE A 431 27.68 5.55 -7.11
CA ILE A 431 28.07 4.58 -8.12
C ILE A 431 29.22 5.15 -8.97
N LYS A 432 30.13 4.26 -9.36
CA LYS A 432 31.30 4.60 -10.18
C LYS A 432 31.07 4.17 -11.62
N LEU A 433 31.47 5.00 -12.59
CA LEU A 433 31.38 4.64 -14.00
C LEU A 433 32.24 3.39 -14.33
N PRO A 434 31.79 2.53 -15.25
CA PRO A 434 32.56 1.38 -15.71
C PRO A 434 33.81 1.81 -16.51
N GLY A 435 34.77 0.89 -16.69
CA GLY A 435 35.99 1.12 -17.48
C GLY A 435 37.21 1.63 -16.70
N GLY A 436 37.05 1.96 -15.41
CA GLY A 436 38.18 2.24 -14.48
C GLY A 436 38.98 3.51 -14.76
N LYS A 437 38.53 4.34 -15.69
CA LYS A 437 39.14 5.59 -16.14
C LYS A 437 38.07 6.66 -16.34
N ARG A 438 38.48 7.88 -16.70
CA ARG A 438 37.53 8.96 -17.03
C ARG A 438 36.90 8.73 -18.40
N PRO A 439 35.66 9.17 -18.65
CA PRO A 439 34.95 8.98 -19.91
C PRO A 439 35.78 9.32 -21.16
N GLU A 440 36.45 10.47 -21.13
CA GLU A 440 37.29 10.97 -22.22
C GLU A 440 38.47 10.04 -22.51
N GLU A 441 39.11 9.52 -21.47
CA GLU A 441 40.26 8.62 -21.59
C GLU A 441 39.83 7.23 -22.06
N ILE A 442 38.68 6.74 -21.58
CA ILE A 442 38.09 5.46 -21.99
C ILE A 442 37.90 5.43 -23.51
N LEU A 443 37.21 6.43 -24.07
CA LEU A 443 36.89 6.43 -25.50
C LEU A 443 38.12 6.67 -26.37
N TYR A 444 39.06 7.50 -25.92
CA TYR A 444 40.32 7.69 -26.62
C TYR A 444 41.11 6.38 -26.72
N LEU A 445 41.29 5.69 -25.59
CA LEU A 445 42.02 4.42 -25.56
C LEU A 445 41.31 3.34 -26.38
N TYR A 446 39.98 3.30 -26.34
CA TYR A 446 39.20 2.41 -27.18
C TYR A 446 39.49 2.65 -28.67
N LEU A 447 39.38 3.89 -29.16
CA LEU A 447 39.67 4.23 -30.56
C LEU A 447 41.13 3.95 -30.97
N LYS A 448 42.07 4.15 -30.04
CA LYS A 448 43.48 3.84 -30.25
C LYS A 448 43.72 2.33 -30.41
N ASP A 449 43.10 1.53 -29.55
CA ASP A 449 43.43 0.11 -29.38
C ASP A 449 42.47 -0.87 -30.08
N ILE A 450 41.36 -0.40 -30.69
CA ILE A 450 40.44 -1.27 -31.45
C ILE A 450 41.17 -2.09 -32.55
N PRO A 451 40.85 -3.39 -32.72
CA PRO A 451 41.46 -4.26 -33.74
C PRO A 451 41.29 -3.72 -35.17
N ALA A 452 42.13 -4.21 -36.09
CA ALA A 452 42.09 -3.79 -37.50
C ALA A 452 40.80 -4.26 -38.19
N GLU A 453 40.31 -5.44 -37.79
CA GLU A 453 39.15 -6.14 -38.34
C GLU A 453 37.83 -5.67 -37.71
N HIS A 454 37.89 -4.76 -36.73
CA HIS A 454 36.70 -4.29 -36.02
C HIS A 454 35.87 -3.36 -36.92
N GLU A 455 34.54 -3.51 -36.90
CA GLU A 455 33.62 -2.75 -37.76
C GLU A 455 33.83 -1.23 -37.64
N LEU A 456 33.94 -0.72 -36.41
CA LEU A 456 34.21 0.70 -36.17
C LEU A 456 35.53 1.16 -36.80
N ARG A 457 36.58 0.31 -36.79
CA ARG A 457 37.88 0.65 -37.38
C ARG A 457 37.76 0.88 -38.87
N GLU A 458 37.03 0.02 -39.57
CA GLU A 458 36.79 0.14 -41.01
C GLU A 458 36.05 1.44 -41.34
N GLN A 459 35.04 1.80 -40.53
CA GLN A 459 34.23 3.01 -40.73
C GLN A 459 35.07 4.29 -40.59
N ILE A 460 35.82 4.44 -39.49
CA ILE A 460 36.53 5.68 -39.19
C ILE A 460 37.81 5.85 -40.03
N THR A 461 38.39 4.74 -40.52
CA THR A 461 39.59 4.78 -41.40
C THR A 461 39.30 5.46 -42.74
N LYS A 462 38.05 5.42 -43.23
CA LYS A 462 37.64 6.14 -44.45
C LYS A 462 37.83 7.66 -44.36
N TYR A 463 37.95 8.18 -43.15
CA TYR A 463 38.15 9.59 -42.83
C TYR A 463 39.54 9.85 -42.21
N ASN A 464 40.49 8.95 -42.42
CA ASN A 464 41.87 9.02 -41.91
C ASN A 464 42.04 8.95 -40.38
N PHE A 465 41.03 8.51 -39.63
CA PHE A 465 41.18 8.19 -38.20
C PHE A 465 41.82 6.79 -38.03
N THR A 466 43.11 6.69 -38.36
CA THR A 466 43.87 5.43 -38.31
C THR A 466 44.49 5.17 -36.93
N LYS A 467 45.04 3.97 -36.71
CA LYS A 467 45.79 3.65 -35.49
C LYS A 467 47.00 4.57 -35.34
N GLU A 468 47.69 4.82 -36.45
CA GLU A 468 48.81 5.75 -36.52
C GLU A 468 48.39 7.18 -36.17
N TYR A 469 47.23 7.62 -36.62
CA TYR A 469 46.66 8.93 -36.27
C TYR A 469 46.55 9.09 -34.75
N PHE A 470 45.84 8.18 -34.06
CA PHE A 470 45.72 8.25 -32.60
C PHE A 470 47.06 8.08 -31.87
N GLN A 471 48.04 7.36 -32.42
CA GLN A 471 49.37 7.24 -31.79
C GLN A 471 50.23 8.51 -31.93
N THR A 472 50.08 9.21 -33.05
CA THR A 472 50.85 10.42 -33.38
C THR A 472 50.22 11.67 -32.76
N HIS A 473 48.89 11.75 -32.77
CA HIS A 473 48.07 12.87 -32.31
C HIS A 473 47.39 12.55 -30.97
N SER A 474 48.20 12.19 -29.96
CA SER A 474 47.65 11.91 -28.62
C SER A 474 47.28 13.21 -27.89
N PRO A 475 46.28 13.19 -26.98
CA PRO A 475 45.88 14.38 -26.23
C PRO A 475 47.05 15.07 -25.52
N GLU A 476 47.94 14.27 -24.94
CA GLU A 476 49.18 14.73 -24.29
C GLU A 476 50.17 15.43 -25.23
N LYS A 477 50.15 15.10 -26.52
CA LYS A 477 51.03 15.70 -27.53
C LYS A 477 50.41 16.94 -28.15
N GLU A 478 49.12 16.89 -28.48
CA GLU A 478 48.41 17.97 -29.17
C GLU A 478 48.07 19.14 -28.26
N TYR A 479 47.67 18.86 -27.01
CA TYR A 479 47.13 19.88 -26.11
C TYR A 479 48.09 20.22 -24.97
N LYS A 480 49.40 20.21 -25.22
CA LYS A 480 50.45 20.48 -24.21
C LYS A 480 50.29 21.83 -23.50
N GLU A 481 49.59 22.79 -24.12
CA GLU A 481 49.27 24.08 -23.52
C GLU A 481 48.33 23.97 -22.31
N LYS A 482 47.61 22.86 -22.16
CA LYS A 482 46.80 22.59 -20.98
C LYS A 482 47.66 22.08 -19.83
N ALA A 483 47.49 22.68 -18.66
CA ALA A 483 48.33 22.48 -17.49
C ALA A 483 48.28 21.07 -16.86
N LYS A 484 47.23 20.29 -17.12
CA LYS A 484 47.03 18.95 -16.54
C LYS A 484 46.56 17.99 -17.61
N GLU A 485 47.00 16.74 -17.52
CA GLU A 485 46.59 15.63 -18.39
C GLU A 485 45.06 15.53 -18.52
N ARG A 486 44.33 15.64 -17.41
CA ARG A 486 42.84 15.67 -17.41
C ARG A 486 42.27 16.67 -18.41
N GLU A 487 42.80 17.89 -18.43
CA GLU A 487 42.31 18.97 -19.27
C GLU A 487 42.65 18.77 -20.75
N GLN A 488 43.70 17.98 -21.03
CA GLN A 488 44.11 17.60 -22.38
C GLN A 488 43.11 16.61 -22.98
N TYR A 489 42.79 15.55 -22.25
CA TYR A 489 41.81 14.55 -22.67
C TYR A 489 40.40 15.15 -22.78
N LYS A 490 39.99 16.05 -21.88
CA LYS A 490 38.72 16.76 -22.00
C LYS A 490 38.64 17.62 -23.25
N LYS A 491 39.70 18.35 -23.58
CA LYS A 491 39.74 19.18 -24.79
C LYS A 491 39.60 18.30 -26.03
N TRP A 492 40.35 17.19 -26.09
CA TRP A 492 40.19 16.17 -27.12
C TRP A 492 38.74 15.68 -27.20
N PHE A 493 38.15 15.23 -26.10
CA PHE A 493 36.79 14.68 -26.12
C PHE A 493 35.77 15.69 -26.68
N ASN A 494 35.82 16.94 -26.22
CA ASN A 494 34.91 17.98 -26.66
C ASN A 494 35.07 18.35 -28.15
N GLU A 495 36.30 18.36 -28.68
CA GLU A 495 36.55 18.61 -30.10
C GLU A 495 36.06 17.46 -31.00
N TYR A 496 36.23 16.22 -30.55
CA TYR A 496 35.89 15.02 -31.34
C TYR A 496 34.46 14.50 -31.07
N LEU A 497 33.74 15.06 -30.09
CA LEU A 497 32.39 14.62 -29.72
C LEU A 497 31.42 14.65 -30.91
N GLY A 498 31.33 15.79 -31.57
CA GLY A 498 30.41 16.01 -32.70
C GLY A 498 30.94 15.56 -34.06
N ILE A 499 32.24 15.28 -34.18
CA ILE A 499 32.90 14.94 -35.45
C ILE A 499 33.13 13.43 -35.58
N LEU A 500 33.40 12.76 -34.46
CA LEU A 500 33.78 11.35 -34.44
C LEU A 500 32.93 10.51 -33.47
N ILE A 501 32.76 10.94 -32.22
CA ILE A 501 32.17 10.07 -31.19
C ILE A 501 30.68 9.81 -31.44
N GLU A 502 29.88 10.87 -31.61
CA GLU A 502 28.43 10.76 -31.87
C GLU A 502 28.13 10.27 -33.29
N PRO A 503 28.74 10.81 -34.38
CA PRO A 503 28.36 10.41 -35.75
C PRO A 503 28.62 8.94 -36.08
N TYR A 504 29.62 8.33 -35.44
CA TYR A 504 30.02 6.94 -35.68
C TYR A 504 29.63 6.00 -34.53
N ASN A 505 28.77 6.47 -33.61
CA ASN A 505 28.28 5.69 -32.46
C ASN A 505 29.41 4.98 -31.69
N VAL A 506 30.54 5.67 -31.47
CA VAL A 506 31.74 5.09 -30.83
C VAL A 506 31.39 4.50 -29.46
N PHE A 507 30.52 5.17 -28.71
CA PHE A 507 30.03 4.68 -27.43
C PHE A 507 29.29 3.35 -27.53
N ASP A 508 28.44 3.15 -28.55
CA ASP A 508 27.63 1.93 -28.67
C ASP A 508 28.52 0.71 -28.97
N PHE A 509 29.58 0.91 -29.78
CA PHE A 509 30.61 -0.11 -29.99
C PHE A 509 31.39 -0.40 -28.72
N TRP A 510 31.85 0.64 -28.00
CA TRP A 510 32.52 0.47 -26.72
C TRP A 510 31.64 -0.28 -25.70
N TYR A 511 30.35 0.07 -25.61
CA TYR A 511 29.37 -0.59 -24.74
C TYR A 511 29.21 -2.07 -25.10
N LYS A 512 29.15 -2.39 -26.40
CA LYS A 512 29.02 -3.78 -26.88
C LYS A 512 30.23 -4.62 -26.51
N ASP A 513 31.43 -4.06 -26.64
CA ASP A 513 32.69 -4.75 -26.33
C ASP A 513 32.95 -4.87 -24.82
N ASN A 514 32.39 -3.96 -24.01
CA ASN A 514 32.54 -3.92 -22.55
C ASN A 514 31.22 -4.24 -21.83
N ARG A 515 30.39 -5.07 -22.45
CA ARG A 515 29.01 -5.31 -22.03
C ARG A 515 28.90 -5.82 -20.60
N GLU A 516 29.80 -6.71 -20.17
CA GLU A 516 29.75 -7.30 -18.83
C GLU A 516 29.86 -6.23 -17.73
N ASP A 517 30.80 -5.29 -17.87
CA ASP A 517 31.00 -4.23 -16.88
C ASP A 517 29.91 -3.16 -16.96
N CYS A 518 29.40 -2.87 -18.16
CA CYS A 518 28.26 -1.98 -18.33
C CYS A 518 26.98 -2.55 -17.72
N ASP A 519 26.71 -3.85 -17.90
CA ASP A 519 25.53 -4.52 -17.34
C ASP A 519 25.64 -4.61 -15.81
N LYS A 520 26.85 -4.82 -15.24
CA LYS A 520 27.10 -4.70 -13.79
C LYS A 520 26.81 -3.29 -13.27
N PHE A 521 27.24 -2.25 -13.98
CA PHE A 521 26.93 -0.87 -13.62
C PHE A 521 25.42 -0.62 -13.64
N ILE A 522 24.72 -1.01 -14.70
CA ILE A 522 23.27 -0.83 -14.83
C ILE A 522 22.52 -1.57 -13.71
N GLN A 523 22.91 -2.80 -13.40
CA GLN A 523 22.29 -3.56 -12.31
C GLN A 523 22.50 -2.89 -10.94
N THR A 524 23.72 -2.36 -10.71
CA THR A 524 24.04 -1.61 -9.49
C THR A 524 23.23 -0.33 -9.41
N PHE A 525 23.08 0.38 -10.53
CA PHE A 525 22.24 1.57 -10.63
C PHE A 525 20.77 1.26 -10.32
N ILE A 526 20.20 0.18 -10.89
CA ILE A 526 18.82 -0.25 -10.62
C ILE A 526 18.62 -0.52 -9.13
N ASN A 527 19.56 -1.19 -8.48
CA ASN A 527 19.51 -1.47 -7.04
C ASN A 527 19.53 -0.18 -6.20
N ILE A 528 20.41 0.77 -6.56
CA ILE A 528 20.49 2.08 -5.89
C ILE A 528 19.20 2.88 -6.10
N PHE A 529 18.73 2.97 -7.35
CA PHE A 529 17.49 3.65 -7.71
C PHE A 529 16.33 3.09 -6.90
N ASN A 530 16.16 1.76 -6.88
CA ASN A 530 15.05 1.11 -6.18
C ASN A 530 15.13 1.28 -4.66
N SER A 531 16.33 1.38 -4.10
CA SER A 531 16.53 1.71 -2.68
C SER A 531 16.08 3.13 -2.35
N ILE A 532 16.40 4.11 -3.21
CA ILE A 532 15.96 5.50 -3.04
C ILE A 532 14.46 5.62 -3.31
N ALA A 533 13.96 4.97 -4.36
CA ALA A 533 12.54 4.97 -4.72
C ALA A 533 11.68 4.44 -3.57
N ASP A 534 12.10 3.38 -2.89
CA ASP A 534 11.45 2.88 -1.68
C ASP A 534 11.35 3.96 -0.57
N ARG A 535 12.41 4.72 -0.33
CA ARG A 535 12.43 5.79 0.69
C ARG A 535 11.53 6.96 0.32
N LEU A 536 11.52 7.31 -0.96
CA LEU A 536 10.70 8.40 -1.51
C LEU A 536 9.27 7.96 -1.85
N LEU A 537 8.92 6.69 -1.61
CA LEU A 537 7.63 6.10 -1.98
C LEU A 537 7.31 6.27 -3.47
N MET A 538 8.32 6.14 -4.32
CA MET A 538 8.26 6.17 -5.78
C MET A 538 8.21 4.76 -6.36
N GLN A 539 7.71 4.64 -7.59
CA GLN A 539 7.69 3.38 -8.32
C GLN A 539 9.12 2.91 -8.64
N ARG A 540 9.38 1.62 -8.45
CA ARG A 540 10.64 0.97 -8.85
C ARG A 540 10.83 0.92 -10.38
N ILE A 541 12.07 0.68 -10.80
CA ILE A 541 12.45 0.40 -12.19
C ILE A 541 12.93 -1.04 -12.33
N ASP A 542 12.73 -1.60 -13.53
CA ASP A 542 13.11 -2.97 -13.92
C ASP A 542 14.46 -3.04 -14.62
#